data_AF-A0A9W4STV0-F1
#
_entry.id   AF-A0A9W4STV0-F1
#
_cell.length_a   1.000
_cell.length_b   1.000
_cell.length_c   1.000
_cell.angle_alpha   90.00
_cell.angle_beta   90.00
_cell.angle_gamma   90.00
#
_symmetry.space_group_name_H-M   'P 1'
#
loop_
_entity.id
_entity.type
_entity.pdbx_description
1 polymer ?
#
loop_
_entity_poly.entity_id
_entity_poly.type
_entity_poly.pdbx_seq_one_letter_code
_entity_poly.pdbx_strand_id
1 'polypeptide(L)'
;MHYLRSCVDHNHGPQASNAEVAKITAQIKRQAFETRDKPAKIIQDNIISMPKEIHLYIPSVNALRRTIRRVRRLEMPPQPQNISEDNNFIITFKIMILSFD
;
A
#
# COMPACT_ATOMS: atom_id res chain seq x y z
N MET A 1 21.65 37.50 5.91
CA MET A 1 20.35 37.47 6.60
C MET A 1 19.57 36.27 6.07
N HIS A 2 19.42 35.20 6.86
CA HIS A 2 18.60 34.04 6.49
C HIS A 2 17.36 34.03 7.36
N TYR A 3 16.20 34.20 6.74
CA TYR A 3 14.90 34.11 7.40
C TYR A 3 14.51 32.63 7.45
N LEU A 4 14.23 32.12 8.66
CA LEU A 4 13.58 30.83 8.81
C LEU A 4 12.15 30.95 8.28
N ARG A 5 11.83 30.15 7.27
CA ARG A 5 10.49 30.03 6.72
C ARG A 5 9.60 29.41 7.80
N SER A 6 8.54 30.14 8.18
CA SER A 6 7.51 29.67 9.10
C SER A 6 7.08 28.25 8.73
N CYS A 7 7.37 27.29 9.61
CA CYS A 7 6.69 26.01 9.61
C CYS A 7 5.28 26.28 10.12
N VAL A 8 4.28 26.16 9.25
CA VAL A 8 2.89 26.07 9.68
C VAL A 8 2.83 24.84 10.56
N ASP A 9 2.73 25.05 11.87
CA ASP A 9 2.53 23.99 12.84
C ASP A 9 1.16 23.39 12.57
N HIS A 10 1.16 22.26 11.85
CA HIS A 10 -0.05 21.49 11.59
C HIS A 10 -0.41 20.68 12.83
N ASN A 11 -0.64 21.36 13.95
CA ASN A 11 -1.21 20.78 15.14
C ASN A 11 -2.73 20.64 14.94
N HIS A 12 -3.12 19.77 14.01
CA HIS A 12 -4.49 19.26 14.00
C HIS A 12 -4.56 18.31 15.20
N GLY A 13 -5.36 18.66 16.21
CA GLY A 13 -5.80 17.70 17.23
C GLY A 13 -6.33 16.42 16.55
N PRO A 14 -6.44 15.27 17.25
CA PRO A 14 -6.72 13.98 16.64
C PRO A 14 -7.97 14.05 15.75
N GLN A 15 -7.75 14.24 14.45
CA GLN A 15 -8.81 14.36 13.49
C GLN A 15 -9.36 12.95 13.33
N ALA A 16 -10.64 12.73 13.65
CA ALA A 16 -11.25 11.40 13.62
C ALA A 16 -11.04 10.69 12.27
N SER A 17 -10.98 11.46 11.18
CA SER A 17 -10.63 10.97 9.84
C SER A 17 -9.25 10.31 9.76
N ASN A 18 -8.25 10.75 10.51
CA ASN A 18 -6.92 10.12 10.52
C ASN A 18 -6.98 8.70 11.09
N ALA A 19 -7.78 8.49 12.14
CA ALA A 19 -7.97 7.16 12.72
C ALA A 19 -8.68 6.23 11.74
N GLU A 20 -9.69 6.73 11.02
CA GLU A 20 -10.41 5.94 10.02
C GLU A 20 -9.55 5.63 8.79
N VAL A 21 -8.80 6.61 8.27
CA VAL A 21 -7.84 6.41 7.17
C VAL A 21 -6.75 5.40 7.56
N ALA A 22 -6.28 5.45 8.80
CA ALA A 22 -5.32 4.47 9.32
C ALA A 22 -5.92 3.06 9.36
N LYS A 23 -7.17 2.91 9.82
CA LYS A 23 -7.89 1.62 9.83
C LYS A 23 -8.02 1.03 8.42
N ILE A 24 -8.45 1.84 7.44
CA ILE A 24 -8.60 1.40 6.05
C ILE A 24 -7.24 1.01 5.46
N THR A 25 -6.21 1.81 5.71
CA THR A 25 -4.85 1.49 5.24
C THR A 25 -4.37 0.18 5.85
N ALA A 26 -4.66 -0.07 7.12
CA ALA A 26 -4.35 -1.34 7.77
C ALA A 26 -5.13 -2.52 7.16
N GLN A 27 -6.42 -2.34 6.85
CA GLN A 27 -7.24 -3.37 6.21
C GLN A 27 -6.75 -3.70 4.80
N ILE A 28 -6.41 -2.70 3.99
CA ILE A 28 -5.80 -2.88 2.66
C ILE A 28 -4.48 -3.64 2.78
N LYS A 29 -3.62 -3.29 3.76
CA LYS A 29 -2.35 -4.01 3.99
C LYS A 29 -2.61 -5.47 4.35
N ARG A 30 -3.57 -5.72 5.25
CA ARG A 30 -3.95 -7.07 5.66
C ARG A 30 -4.45 -7.90 4.49
N GLN A 31 -5.38 -7.38 3.68
CA GLN A 31 -5.88 -8.11 2.50
C GLN A 31 -4.80 -8.30 1.43
N ALA A 32 -3.92 -7.31 1.26
CA ALA A 32 -2.78 -7.43 0.35
C ALA A 32 -1.82 -8.56 0.76
N PHE A 33 -1.68 -8.79 2.07
CA PHE A 33 -0.90 -9.87 2.66
C PHE A 33 -1.62 -11.23 2.56
N GLU A 34 -2.88 -11.29 2.98
CA GLU A 34 -3.63 -12.55 3.12
C GLU A 34 -4.15 -13.09 1.77
N THR A 35 -4.30 -12.24 0.75
CA THR A 35 -4.99 -12.61 -0.49
C THR A 35 -4.19 -12.29 -1.76
N ARG A 36 -4.48 -13.05 -2.82
CA ARG A 36 -3.97 -12.79 -4.18
C ARG A 36 -4.93 -11.96 -5.04
N ASP A 37 -5.94 -11.32 -4.43
CA ASP A 37 -6.91 -10.51 -5.16
C ASP A 37 -6.24 -9.36 -5.93
N LYS A 38 -6.84 -8.95 -7.06
CA LYS A 38 -6.30 -7.84 -7.85
C LYS A 38 -6.29 -6.55 -7.01
N PRO A 39 -5.24 -5.71 -7.10
CA PRO A 39 -5.16 -4.48 -6.33
C PRO A 39 -6.38 -3.56 -6.50
N ALA A 40 -6.97 -3.52 -7.70
CA ALA A 40 -8.19 -2.76 -7.96
C ALA A 40 -9.38 -3.25 -7.12
N LYS A 41 -9.56 -4.56 -6.99
CA LYS A 41 -10.62 -5.18 -6.19
C LYS A 41 -10.42 -4.87 -4.70
N ILE A 42 -9.21 -5.11 -4.18
CA ILE A 42 -8.88 -4.79 -2.77
C ILE A 42 -9.18 -3.32 -2.47
N ILE A 43 -8.76 -2.39 -3.33
CA ILE A 43 -9.01 -0.97 -3.13
C ILE A 43 -10.52 -0.66 -3.17
N GLN A 44 -11.23 -1.18 -4.16
CA GLN A 44 -12.65 -0.93 -4.35
C GLN A 44 -13.48 -1.45 -3.16
N ASP A 45 -13.22 -2.67 -2.71
CA ASP A 45 -13.96 -3.30 -1.61
C ASP A 45 -13.83 -2.48 -0.31
N ASN A 46 -12.63 -1.94 -0.04
CA ASN A 46 -12.41 -1.09 1.13
C ASN A 46 -13.03 0.30 0.98
N ILE A 47 -12.90 0.93 -0.19
CA ILE A 47 -13.42 2.28 -0.42
C ILE A 47 -14.96 2.30 -0.41
N ILE A 48 -15.62 1.27 -0.95
CA ILE A 48 -17.10 1.19 -0.96
C ILE A 48 -17.66 1.03 0.45
N SER A 49 -16.96 0.30 1.32
CA SER A 49 -17.40 0.05 2.71
C SER A 49 -17.30 1.28 3.63
N MET A 50 -16.87 2.42 3.10
CA MET A 50 -16.39 3.57 3.87
C MET A 50 -17.42 4.73 3.94
N PRO A 51 -17.48 5.49 5.05
CA PRO A 51 -18.26 6.71 5.13
C PRO A 51 -17.82 7.78 4.12
N LYS A 52 -18.78 8.46 3.48
CA LYS A 52 -18.52 9.49 2.45
C LYS A 52 -17.63 10.65 2.94
N GLU A 53 -17.77 11.00 4.21
CA GLU A 53 -17.09 12.13 4.84
C GLU A 53 -15.57 12.00 4.85
N ILE A 54 -15.06 10.77 4.82
CA ILE A 54 -13.62 10.51 4.83
C ILE A 54 -13.00 10.30 3.45
N HIS A 55 -13.78 10.37 2.36
CA HIS A 55 -13.25 10.26 1.00
C HIS A 55 -12.19 11.30 0.67
N LEU A 56 -12.30 12.51 1.25
CA LEU A 56 -11.34 13.60 1.05
C LEU A 56 -9.96 13.31 1.68
N TYR A 57 -9.89 12.38 2.64
CA TYR A 57 -8.66 12.05 3.36
C TYR A 57 -8.03 10.72 2.90
N ILE A 58 -8.65 10.02 1.94
CA ILE A 58 -8.08 8.77 1.42
C ILE A 58 -6.80 9.08 0.61
N PRO A 59 -5.73 8.31 0.80
CA PRO A 59 -4.61 8.31 -0.12
C PRO A 59 -5.06 8.05 -1.57
N SER A 60 -4.36 8.64 -2.54
CA SER A 60 -4.68 8.39 -3.96
C SER A 60 -4.63 6.89 -4.30
N VAL A 61 -5.41 6.48 -5.30
CA VAL A 61 -5.44 5.09 -5.79
C VAL A 61 -4.02 4.58 -6.09
N ASN A 62 -3.15 5.43 -6.63
CA ASN A 62 -1.75 5.08 -6.90
C ASN A 62 -0.94 4.84 -5.61
N ALA A 63 -1.16 5.64 -4.56
CA ALA A 63 -0.53 5.43 -3.25
C ALA A 63 -0.99 4.11 -2.60
N LEU A 64 -2.27 3.76 -2.73
CA LEU A 64 -2.82 2.49 -2.26
C LEU A 64 -2.24 1.31 -3.04
N ARG A 65 -2.19 1.39 -4.38
CA ARG A 65 -1.51 0.38 -5.22
C ARG A 65 -0.05 0.18 -4.82
N ARG A 66 0.68 1.26 -4.53
CA ARG A 66 2.08 1.19 -4.07
C ARG A 66 2.18 0.50 -2.71
N THR A 67 1.23 0.75 -1.81
CA THR A 67 1.15 0.07 -0.51
C THR A 67 0.96 -1.44 -0.68
N ILE A 68 0.00 -1.85 -1.52
CA ILE A 68 -0.27 -3.26 -1.83
C ILE A 68 0.98 -3.94 -2.41
N ARG A 69 1.64 -3.31 -3.39
CA ARG A 69 2.90 -3.80 -3.98
C ARG A 69 4.02 -3.93 -2.94
N ARG A 70 4.10 -3.01 -1.97
CA ARG A 70 5.12 -3.06 -0.92
C ARG A 70 4.87 -4.21 0.03
N VAL A 71 3.63 -4.37 0.51
CA VAL A 71 3.26 -5.48 1.41
C VAL A 71 3.57 -6.83 0.75
N ARG A 72 3.14 -7.02 -0.49
CA ARG A 72 3.35 -8.28 -1.20
C ARG A 72 4.82 -8.58 -1.48
N ARG A 73 5.66 -7.55 -1.62
CA ARG A 73 7.11 -7.72 -1.76
C ARG A 73 7.77 -8.17 -0.46
N LEU A 74 7.23 -7.82 0.71
CA LEU A 74 7.77 -8.30 1.99
C LEU A 74 7.62 -9.82 2.14
N GLU A 75 6.58 -10.40 1.53
CA GLU A 75 6.39 -11.85 1.43
C GLU A 75 7.19 -12.49 0.28
N MET A 76 7.75 -11.67 -0.63
CA MET A 76 8.62 -12.22 -1.66
C MET A 76 10.00 -12.45 -1.07
N PRO A 77 10.64 -13.59 -1.40
CA PRO A 77 12.06 -13.75 -1.13
C PRO A 77 12.87 -12.55 -1.67
N PRO A 78 14.04 -12.23 -1.12
CA PRO A 78 14.91 -11.25 -1.76
C PRO A 78 15.23 -11.70 -3.19
N GLN A 79 15.27 -10.76 -4.13
CA GLN A 79 15.69 -11.05 -5.50
C GLN A 79 17.09 -11.69 -5.46
N PRO A 80 17.33 -12.78 -6.21
CA PRO A 80 18.58 -13.50 -6.06
C PRO A 80 19.70 -12.58 -6.54
N GLN A 81 20.71 -12.37 -5.70
CA GLN A 81 21.79 -11.43 -5.99
C GLN A 81 22.83 -12.01 -6.96
N ASN A 82 22.78 -13.33 -7.17
CA ASN A 82 23.73 -14.06 -7.99
C ASN A 82 23.01 -15.03 -8.94
N ILE A 83 23.55 -15.17 -10.15
CA ILE A 83 23.00 -16.00 -11.25
C ILE A 83 22.99 -17.50 -10.89
N SER A 84 23.74 -17.92 -9.87
CA SER A 84 23.83 -19.30 -9.40
C SER A 84 22.66 -19.75 -8.52
N GLU A 85 21.71 -18.88 -8.18
CA GLU A 85 20.54 -19.24 -7.38
C GLU A 85 19.40 -19.77 -8.28
N ASP A 86 19.42 -21.10 -8.43
CA ASP A 86 18.42 -22.05 -8.92
C ASP A 86 17.20 -21.54 -9.73
N ASN A 87 17.08 -22.09 -10.94
CA ASN A 87 16.01 -21.87 -11.92
C ASN A 87 14.56 -22.01 -11.39
N ASN A 88 14.33 -22.72 -10.27
CA ASN A 88 13.01 -22.81 -9.63
C ASN A 88 12.56 -21.50 -8.95
N PHE A 89 13.51 -20.69 -8.48
CA PHE A 89 13.23 -19.40 -7.87
C PHE A 89 12.74 -18.40 -8.93
N ILE A 90 13.38 -18.40 -10.10
CA ILE A 90 13.07 -17.50 -11.22
C ILE A 90 11.66 -17.75 -11.79
N ILE A 91 11.23 -19.01 -11.90
CA ILE A 91 9.91 -19.37 -12.44
C ILE A 91 8.79 -18.88 -11.51
N THR A 92 8.97 -19.04 -10.19
CA THR A 92 8.00 -18.59 -9.18
C THR A 92 7.91 -17.07 -9.15
N PHE A 93 9.04 -16.37 -9.28
CA PHE A 93 9.10 -14.91 -9.43
C PHE A 93 8.39 -14.40 -10.68
N LYS A 94 8.59 -15.04 -11.84
CA LYS A 94 8.02 -14.60 -13.11
C LYS A 94 6.51 -14.82 -13.18
N ILE A 95 6.01 -15.96 -12.68
CA ILE A 95 4.56 -16.23 -12.58
C ILE A 95 3.90 -15.24 -11.61
N MET A 96 4.55 -14.92 -10.49
CA MET A 96 4.01 -13.97 -9.52
C MET A 96 4.03 -12.53 -10.06
N ILE A 97 5.06 -12.09 -10.80
CA ILE A 97 5.11 -10.76 -11.41
C ILE A 97 4.08 -10.61 -12.54
N LEU A 98 3.89 -11.63 -13.38
CA LEU A 98 2.93 -11.61 -14.50
C LEU A 98 1.46 -11.67 -14.06
N SER A 99 1.18 -11.95 -12.78
CA SER A 99 -0.18 -11.97 -12.22
C SER A 99 -0.64 -10.59 -11.71
N PHE A 100 0.18 -9.53 -11.88
CA PHE A 100 -0.06 -8.20 -11.31
C PHE A 100 -0.45 -7.10 -12.32
N ASP A 101 -0.59 -7.44 -13.60
CA ASP A 101 -1.11 -6.56 -14.65
C ASP A 101 -2.60 -6.83 -14.93
#